data_AF-A0A6C0LBH6-F1
#
_entry.id   AF-A0A6C0LBH6-F1
#
_cell.length_a   1.000
_cell.length_b   1.000
_cell.length_c   1.000
_cell.angle_alpha   90.00
_cell.angle_beta   90.00
_cell.angle_gamma   90.00
#
_symmetry.space_group_name_H-M   'P 1'
#
loop_
_entity.id
_entity.type
_entity.pdbx_description
1 polymer ?
#
loop_
_entity_poly.entity_id
_entity_poly.type
_entity_poly.pdbx_seq_one_letter_code
_entity_poly.pdbx_strand_id
1 'polypeptide(L)'
;MADLNIQDRLNLKKLIDESDCENNTENIRKLKHSTLIRDDVRKIDTLRMANVGMPAEEFSQLCQSECPFLFNNYTDIFNKMVSNELDLTIMTKLLTVLKLIEDNKVDQHEGSVMVGKILKELYIDSAVKRAENIDKLHEADKIPPVESKKISWAQFKIGREPTFTI
;
A
#
# COMPACT_ATOMS: atom_id res chain seq x y z
N MET A 1 13.54 -7.82 9.62
CA MET A 1 13.46 -6.37 9.36
C MET A 1 14.40 -6.08 8.21
N ALA A 2 13.94 -5.42 7.15
CA ALA A 2 14.78 -5.17 5.97
C ALA A 2 15.72 -3.99 6.27
N ASP A 3 16.97 -4.30 6.61
CA ASP A 3 18.00 -3.28 6.82
C ASP A 3 18.31 -2.56 5.51
N LEU A 4 18.13 -1.24 5.50
CA LEU A 4 18.58 -0.36 4.42
C LEU A 4 20.11 -0.35 4.37
N ASN A 5 20.66 -0.76 3.23
CA ASN A 5 22.10 -0.70 2.96
C ASN A 5 22.56 0.77 2.95
N ILE A 6 23.82 1.00 3.34
CA ILE A 6 24.49 2.30 3.38
C ILE A 6 24.35 3.06 2.05
N GLN A 7 24.41 2.36 0.91
CA GLN A 7 24.22 2.97 -0.41
C GLN A 7 22.81 3.52 -0.62
N ASP A 8 21.78 2.79 -0.17
CA ASP A 8 20.39 3.26 -0.29
C ASP A 8 20.16 4.50 0.57
N ARG A 9 20.77 4.57 1.76
CA ARG A 9 20.71 5.75 2.64
C ARG A 9 21.38 6.97 2.01
N LEU A 10 22.54 6.78 1.39
CA LEU A 10 23.26 7.86 0.70
C LEU A 10 22.49 8.41 -0.50
N ASN A 11 21.91 7.53 -1.30
CA ASN A 11 21.09 7.91 -2.45
C ASN A 11 19.81 8.61 -2.02
N LEU A 12 19.17 8.12 -0.95
CA LEU A 12 18.00 8.74 -0.34
C LEU A 12 18.32 10.17 0.11
N LYS A 13 19.43 10.37 0.82
CA LYS A 13 19.86 11.70 1.28
C LYS A 13 20.01 12.70 0.13
N LYS A 14 20.61 12.29 -0.99
CA LYS A 14 20.75 13.15 -2.19
C LYS A 14 19.39 13.57 -2.76
N LEU A 15 18.46 12.63 -2.91
CA LEU A 15 17.11 12.92 -3.42
C LEU A 15 16.33 13.88 -2.51
N ILE A 16 16.61 13.86 -1.20
CA ILE A 16 15.96 14.72 -0.21
C ILE A 16 16.56 16.12 -0.20
N ASP A 17 17.89 16.22 -0.27
CA ASP A 17 18.59 17.51 -0.33
C ASP A 17 18.17 18.30 -1.59
N GLU A 18 17.67 17.60 -2.62
CA GLU A 18 17.10 18.16 -3.86
C GLU A 18 15.58 18.42 -3.78
N SER A 19 14.92 18.07 -2.68
CA SER A 19 13.46 18.21 -2.49
C SER A 19 13.10 19.27 -1.45
N ASP A 20 12.02 20.03 -1.67
CA ASP A 20 11.46 21.00 -0.70
C ASP A 20 10.69 20.32 0.46
N CYS A 21 11.18 19.18 0.97
CA CYS A 21 10.50 18.42 2.02
C CYS A 21 10.96 18.86 3.41
N GLU A 22 10.05 19.44 4.20
CA GLU A 22 10.32 19.76 5.61
C GLU A 22 10.50 18.50 6.46
N ASN A 23 11.64 18.41 7.13
CA ASN A 23 11.92 17.34 8.08
C ASN A 23 11.22 17.58 9.43
N ASN A 24 10.22 16.75 9.71
CA ASN A 24 9.38 16.73 10.89
C ASN A 24 9.74 15.61 11.88
N THR A 25 10.91 14.98 11.74
CA THR A 25 11.36 13.85 12.58
C THR A 25 11.23 14.16 14.09
N GLU A 26 11.68 15.34 14.51
CA GLU A 26 11.65 15.73 15.93
C GLU A 26 10.22 15.98 16.43
N ASN A 27 9.34 16.51 15.59
CA ASN A 27 7.92 16.68 15.92
C ASN A 27 7.26 15.31 16.16
N ILE A 28 7.52 14.34 15.27
CA ILE A 28 7.00 12.97 15.41
C ILE A 28 7.48 12.34 16.73
N ARG A 29 8.79 12.45 17.03
CA ARG A 29 9.39 11.93 18.27
C ARG A 29 8.83 12.58 19.54
N LYS A 30 8.44 13.85 19.46
CA LYS A 30 7.82 14.57 20.57
C LYS A 30 6.37 14.13 20.80
N LEU A 31 5.58 14.00 19.73
CA LEU A 31 4.15 13.73 19.83
C LEU A 31 3.83 12.28 20.25
N LYS A 32 4.54 11.30 19.67
CA LYS A 32 4.38 9.87 20.01
C LYS A 32 2.97 9.29 19.89
N HIS A 33 2.24 9.68 18.84
CA HIS A 33 0.83 9.31 18.67
C HIS A 33 0.60 7.87 18.17
N SER A 34 1.61 7.16 17.68
CA SER A 34 1.42 5.82 17.08
C SER A 34 0.69 4.83 18.00
N THR A 35 1.02 4.85 19.29
CA THR A 35 0.40 3.98 20.30
C THR A 35 -1.04 4.38 20.61
N LEU A 36 -1.29 5.68 20.75
CA LEU A 36 -2.64 6.21 20.98
C LEU A 36 -3.58 5.88 19.83
N ILE A 37 -3.13 6.06 18.58
CA ILE A 37 -3.89 5.68 17.38
C ILE A 37 -4.17 4.17 17.38
N ARG A 38 -3.14 3.36 17.62
CA ARG A 38 -3.28 1.89 17.63
C ARG A 38 -4.29 1.42 18.67
N ASP A 39 -4.26 2.02 19.86
CA ASP A 39 -5.07 1.58 20.98
C ASP A 39 -6.56 1.95 20.73
N ASP A 40 -6.85 3.15 20.23
CA ASP A 40 -8.21 3.54 19.79
C ASP A 40 -8.70 2.67 18.62
N VAL A 41 -7.86 2.41 17.61
CA VAL A 41 -8.21 1.53 16.47
C VAL A 41 -8.60 0.13 16.96
N ARG A 42 -7.82 -0.46 17.88
CA ARG A 42 -8.13 -1.78 18.46
C ARG A 42 -9.38 -1.76 19.32
N LYS A 43 -9.60 -0.67 20.05
CA LYS A 43 -10.79 -0.48 20.88
C LYS A 43 -12.05 -0.43 20.01
N ILE A 44 -12.06 0.33 18.91
CA ILE A 44 -13.18 0.36 17.96
C ILE A 44 -13.45 -1.04 17.38
N ASP A 45 -12.41 -1.77 17.00
CA ASP A 45 -12.55 -3.14 16.48
C ASP A 45 -13.17 -4.09 17.53
N THR A 46 -12.70 -4.01 18.78
CA THR A 46 -13.25 -4.79 19.91
C THR A 46 -14.71 -4.42 20.19
N LEU A 47 -15.04 -3.13 20.20
CA LEU A 47 -16.40 -2.63 20.40
C LEU A 47 -17.34 -3.15 19.31
N ARG A 48 -16.87 -3.24 18.06
CA ARG A 48 -17.64 -3.78 16.95
C ARG A 48 -17.99 -5.25 17.15
N MET A 49 -17.01 -6.05 17.57
CA MET A 49 -17.22 -7.47 17.86
C MET A 49 -18.15 -7.68 19.06
N ALA A 50 -18.12 -6.78 20.04
CA ALA A 50 -18.97 -6.85 21.22
C ALA A 50 -20.42 -6.39 20.96
N ASN A 51 -20.64 -5.50 19.98
CA ASN A 51 -21.93 -4.85 19.71
C ASN A 51 -22.46 -5.15 18.31
N VAL A 52 -22.37 -6.42 17.88
CA VAL A 52 -22.87 -6.85 16.56
C VAL A 52 -24.37 -6.59 16.47
N GLY A 53 -24.79 -5.88 15.41
CA GLY A 53 -26.20 -5.54 15.17
C GLY A 53 -26.68 -4.24 15.83
N MET A 54 -25.82 -3.54 16.56
CA MET A 54 -26.11 -2.19 17.06
C MET A 54 -26.38 -1.22 15.90
N PRO A 55 -27.37 -0.32 16.01
CA PRO A 55 -27.61 0.73 15.03
C PRO A 55 -26.36 1.58 14.79
N ALA A 56 -26.11 1.97 13.54
CA ALA A 56 -24.89 2.68 13.16
C ALA A 56 -24.69 4.01 13.90
N GLU A 57 -25.79 4.73 14.17
CA GLU A 57 -25.75 6.01 14.90
C GLU A 57 -25.34 5.82 16.37
N GLU A 58 -25.94 4.85 17.06
CA GLU A 58 -25.59 4.49 18.44
C GLU A 58 -24.14 3.99 18.54
N PHE A 59 -23.72 3.17 17.57
CA PHE A 59 -22.35 2.67 17.52
C PHE A 59 -21.33 3.80 17.29
N SER A 60 -21.66 4.78 16.44
CA SER A 60 -20.82 5.97 16.22
C SER A 60 -20.67 6.78 17.51
N GLN A 61 -21.77 7.04 18.22
CA GLN A 61 -21.75 7.76 19.50
C GLN A 61 -20.91 7.03 20.56
N LEU A 62 -21.05 5.70 20.66
CA LEU A 62 -20.23 4.87 21.54
C LEU A 62 -18.74 4.94 21.19
N CYS A 63 -18.41 4.90 19.90
CA CYS A 63 -17.01 5.03 19.46
C CYS A 63 -16.45 6.43 19.76
N GLN A 64 -17.25 7.50 19.61
CA GLN A 64 -16.84 8.86 19.93
C GLN A 64 -16.50 9.01 21.43
N SER A 65 -17.30 8.41 22.31
CA SER A 65 -17.05 8.47 23.75
C SER A 65 -15.85 7.61 24.18
N GLU A 66 -15.69 6.43 23.61
CA GLU A 66 -14.65 5.46 24.02
C GLU A 66 -13.29 5.72 23.35
N CYS A 67 -13.26 6.39 22.20
CA CYS A 67 -12.05 6.63 21.39
C CYS A 67 -11.87 8.13 21.07
N PRO A 68 -11.80 9.00 22.10
CA PRO A 68 -11.77 10.45 21.90
C PRO A 68 -10.47 10.93 21.25
N PHE A 69 -9.37 10.18 21.35
CA PHE A 69 -8.10 10.60 20.77
C PHE A 69 -8.17 10.57 19.25
N LEU A 70 -8.64 9.46 18.68
CA LEU A 70 -8.83 9.32 17.24
C LEU A 70 -9.92 10.27 16.73
N PHE A 71 -11.03 10.40 17.45
CA PHE A 71 -12.12 11.29 17.06
C PHE A 71 -11.69 12.76 16.98
N ASN A 72 -10.98 13.26 17.98
CA ASN A 72 -10.61 14.68 18.07
C ASN A 72 -9.39 15.07 17.23
N ASN A 73 -8.44 14.14 17.02
CA ASN A 73 -7.16 14.45 16.36
C ASN A 73 -7.02 13.84 14.96
N TYR A 74 -7.79 12.80 14.65
CA TYR A 74 -7.65 11.99 13.43
C TYR A 74 -9.02 11.52 12.91
N THR A 75 -9.96 12.46 12.76
CA THR A 75 -11.37 12.18 12.46
C THR A 75 -11.55 11.35 11.18
N ASP A 76 -10.69 11.50 10.18
CA ASP A 76 -10.75 10.68 8.96
C ASP A 76 -10.45 9.20 9.23
N ILE A 77 -9.45 8.91 10.08
CA ILE A 77 -9.14 7.54 10.50
C ILE A 77 -10.29 7.00 11.36
N PHE A 78 -10.83 7.82 12.26
CA PHE A 78 -11.99 7.46 13.08
C PHE A 78 -13.19 7.08 12.21
N ASN A 79 -13.57 7.92 11.25
CA ASN A 79 -14.70 7.68 10.37
C ASN A 79 -14.50 6.40 9.54
N LYS A 80 -13.30 6.20 8.98
CA LYS A 80 -12.97 4.98 8.24
C LYS A 80 -13.01 3.72 9.12
N MET A 81 -12.56 3.84 10.37
CA MET A 81 -12.68 2.76 11.35
C MET A 81 -14.14 2.44 11.62
N VAL A 82 -14.96 3.42 12.01
CA VAL A 82 -16.38 3.23 12.33
C VAL A 82 -17.15 2.63 11.16
N SER A 83 -16.90 3.09 9.93
CA SER A 83 -17.52 2.55 8.70
C SER A 83 -16.96 1.20 8.23
N ASN A 84 -15.97 0.61 8.93
CA ASN A 84 -15.31 -0.64 8.54
C ASN A 84 -14.60 -0.58 7.16
N GLU A 85 -14.10 0.59 6.79
CA GLU A 85 -13.41 0.85 5.53
C GLU A 85 -11.88 0.89 5.68
N LEU A 86 -11.38 0.71 6.90
CA LEU A 86 -9.94 0.75 7.18
C LEU A 86 -9.34 -0.66 7.16
N ASP A 87 -8.32 -0.86 6.33
CA ASP A 87 -7.49 -2.06 6.39
C ASP A 87 -6.56 -2.02 7.62
N LEU A 88 -6.90 -2.81 8.63
CA LEU A 88 -6.15 -2.92 9.89
C LEU A 88 -4.73 -3.48 9.71
N THR A 89 -4.50 -4.29 8.67
CA THR A 89 -3.17 -4.84 8.38
C THR A 89 -2.26 -3.74 7.90
N ILE A 90 -2.73 -2.92 6.95
CA ILE A 90 -1.99 -1.77 6.44
C ILE A 90 -1.78 -0.75 7.56
N MET A 91 -2.83 -0.40 8.31
CA MET A 91 -2.75 0.53 9.43
C MET A 91 -1.70 0.10 10.45
N THR A 92 -1.69 -1.18 10.84
CA THR A 92 -0.70 -1.70 11.80
C THR A 92 0.73 -1.58 11.27
N LYS A 93 0.96 -1.87 9.97
CA LYS A 93 2.28 -1.71 9.36
C LYS A 93 2.72 -0.24 9.35
N LEU A 94 1.84 0.70 9.00
CA LEU A 94 2.14 2.13 8.99
C LEU A 94 2.44 2.66 10.40
N LEU A 95 1.64 2.29 11.39
CA LEU A 95 1.87 2.67 12.79
C LEU A 95 3.16 2.08 13.34
N THR A 96 3.58 0.91 12.87
CA THR A 96 4.88 0.33 13.23
C THR A 96 6.04 1.20 12.73
N VAL A 97 5.96 1.71 11.50
CA VAL A 97 6.98 2.62 10.97
C VAL A 97 6.97 3.94 11.74
N LEU A 98 5.79 4.51 12.02
CA LEU A 98 5.66 5.71 12.83
C LEU A 98 6.31 5.52 14.22
N LYS A 99 6.07 4.37 14.85
CA LYS A 99 6.68 4.01 16.13
C LYS A 99 8.21 3.92 16.06
N LEU A 100 8.77 3.41 14.96
CA LEU A 100 10.23 3.40 14.77
C LEU A 100 10.82 4.81 14.70
N ILE A 101 10.13 5.76 14.07
CA ILE A 101 10.55 7.17 14.04
C ILE A 101 10.49 7.74 15.47
N GLU A 102 9.38 7.51 16.18
CA GLU A 102 9.16 7.96 17.55
C GLU A 102 10.21 7.44 18.56
N ASP A 103 10.71 6.22 18.31
CA ASP A 103 11.72 5.55 19.15
C ASP A 103 13.16 5.83 18.73
N ASN A 104 13.38 6.84 17.88
CA ASN A 104 14.70 7.22 17.35
C ASN A 104 15.43 6.08 16.63
N LYS A 105 14.70 5.09 16.08
CA LYS A 105 15.30 3.98 15.32
C LYS A 105 15.59 4.36 13.88
N VAL A 106 14.78 5.25 13.34
CA VAL A 106 14.88 5.81 11.99
C VAL A 106 14.49 7.28 12.02
N ASP A 107 14.81 8.02 10.97
CA ASP A 107 14.26 9.35 10.72
C ASP A 107 13.01 9.28 9.81
N GLN A 108 12.34 10.42 9.59
CA GLN A 108 11.15 10.51 8.74
C GLN A 108 11.42 10.03 7.31
N HIS A 109 12.60 10.26 6.78
CA HIS A 109 12.91 9.96 5.39
C HIS A 109 13.10 8.46 5.19
N GLU A 110 13.89 7.84 6.07
CA GLU A 110 14.01 6.39 6.15
C GLU A 110 12.64 5.74 6.39
N GLY A 111 11.83 6.32 7.29
CA GLY A 111 10.44 5.92 7.50
C GLY A 111 9.59 6.02 6.24
N SER A 112 9.71 7.10 5.48
CA SER A 112 9.00 7.30 4.21
C SER A 112 9.36 6.22 3.17
N VAL A 113 10.63 5.83 3.10
CA VAL A 113 11.07 4.72 2.24
C VAL A 113 10.45 3.40 2.70
N MET A 114 10.39 3.14 4.01
CA MET A 114 9.74 1.93 4.54
C MET A 114 8.25 1.90 4.21
N VAL A 115 7.54 3.03 4.38
CA VAL A 115 6.13 3.17 3.98
C VAL A 115 5.96 2.93 2.49
N GLY A 116 6.81 3.51 1.65
CA GLY A 116 6.78 3.31 0.20
C GLY A 116 6.95 1.84 -0.20
N LYS A 117 7.86 1.11 0.47
CA LYS A 117 8.02 -0.35 0.27
C LYS A 117 6.78 -1.14 0.67
N ILE A 118 6.16 -0.82 1.82
CA ILE A 118 4.91 -1.44 2.26
C ILE A 118 3.80 -1.25 1.21
N LEU A 119 3.65 -0.02 0.70
CA LEU A 119 2.64 0.29 -0.32
C LEU A 119 2.94 -0.44 -1.64
N LYS A 120 4.21 -0.48 -2.07
CA LYS A 120 4.62 -1.25 -3.25
C LYS A 120 4.23 -2.72 -3.14
N GLU A 121 4.56 -3.37 -2.02
CA GLU A 121 4.20 -4.77 -1.77
C GLU A 121 2.68 -5.01 -1.82
N LEU A 122 1.90 -4.07 -1.29
CA LEU A 122 0.44 -4.16 -1.26
C LEU A 122 -0.20 -4.01 -2.64
N TYR A 123 0.27 -3.08 -3.46
CA TYR A 123 -0.39 -2.74 -4.73
C TYR A 123 0.22 -3.45 -5.94
N ILE A 124 1.54 -3.58 -6.00
CA ILE A 124 2.23 -4.13 -7.18
C ILE A 124 2.40 -5.63 -7.03
N ASP A 125 2.95 -6.08 -5.90
CA ASP A 125 3.30 -7.50 -5.75
C ASP A 125 2.04 -8.38 -5.59
N SER A 126 0.95 -7.83 -5.05
CA SER A 126 -0.35 -8.52 -5.00
C SER A 126 -0.98 -8.68 -6.39
N ALA A 127 -0.87 -7.66 -7.25
CA ALA A 127 -1.38 -7.69 -8.62
C ALA A 127 -0.58 -8.68 -9.49
N VAL A 128 0.75 -8.67 -9.37
CA VAL A 128 1.63 -9.62 -10.06
C VAL A 128 1.33 -11.06 -9.63
N LYS A 129 1.23 -11.33 -8.31
CA LYS A 129 0.86 -12.66 -7.82
C LYS A 129 -0.52 -13.11 -8.31
N ARG A 130 -1.48 -12.20 -8.43
CA ARG A 130 -2.80 -12.52 -8.97
C ARG A 130 -2.73 -12.88 -10.45
N ALA A 131 -1.96 -12.15 -11.25
CA ALA A 131 -1.73 -12.47 -12.65
C ALA A 131 -1.05 -13.84 -12.80
N GLU A 132 0.02 -14.10 -12.04
CA GLU A 132 0.69 -15.41 -12.03
C GLU A 132 -0.25 -16.56 -11.63
N ASN A 133 -1.15 -16.33 -10.67
CA ASN A 133 -2.14 -17.32 -10.27
C ASN A 133 -3.18 -17.59 -11.36
N ILE A 134 -3.61 -16.56 -12.10
CA ILE A 134 -4.50 -16.72 -13.27
C ILE A 134 -3.78 -17.49 -14.37
N ASP A 135 -2.53 -17.13 -14.69
CA ASP A 135 -1.73 -17.82 -15.71
C ASP A 135 -1.52 -19.31 -15.38
N LYS A 136 -1.36 -19.65 -14.09
CA LYS A 136 -1.30 -21.04 -13.61
C LYS A 136 -2.65 -21.75 -13.71
N LEU A 137 -3.76 -21.05 -13.45
CA LEU A 137 -5.09 -21.64 -13.58
C LEU A 137 -5.41 -22.02 -15.03
N HIS A 138 -4.93 -21.20 -15.98
CA HIS A 138 -5.12 -21.37 -17.42
C HIS A 138 -3.91 -22.02 -18.11
N GLU A 139 -3.00 -22.64 -17.35
CA GLU A 139 -1.80 -23.27 -17.94
C GLU A 139 -2.17 -24.42 -18.88
N ALA A 140 -3.26 -25.14 -18.58
CA ALA A 140 -3.81 -26.21 -19.42
C ALA A 140 -4.52 -25.69 -20.69
N ASP A 141 -4.93 -24.42 -20.71
CA ASP A 141 -5.61 -23.78 -21.85
C ASP A 141 -4.64 -23.09 -22.81
N LYS A 142 -3.32 -23.12 -22.53
CA LYS A 142 -2.30 -22.54 -23.42
C LYS A 142 -2.27 -23.31 -24.74
N ILE A 143 -2.83 -22.70 -25.79
CA ILE A 143 -2.70 -23.19 -27.16
C ILE A 143 -1.20 -23.19 -27.52
N PRO A 144 -0.64 -24.30 -28.01
CA PRO A 144 0.76 -24.33 -28.41
C PRO A 144 1.02 -23.25 -29.48
N PRO A 145 2.13 -22.51 -29.39
CA PRO A 145 2.48 -21.51 -30.40
C PRO A 145 2.48 -22.17 -31.77
N VAL A 146 1.68 -21.64 -32.70
CA VAL A 146 1.70 -22.10 -34.09
C VAL A 146 3.09 -21.83 -34.64
N GLU A 147 3.75 -22.87 -35.20
CA GLU A 147 5.06 -22.71 -35.83
C GLU A 147 5.02 -21.55 -36.83
N SER A 148 5.89 -20.57 -36.61
CA SER A 148 6.00 -19.44 -37.53
C SER A 148 6.50 -19.95 -38.87
N LYS A 149 5.73 -19.70 -39.93
CA LYS A 149 6.22 -19.93 -41.29
C LYS A 149 7.45 -19.04 -41.47
N LYS A 150 8.61 -19.65 -41.74
CA LYS A 150 9.83 -18.94 -42.10
C LYS A 150 9.66 -18.32 -43.49
N ILE A 151 9.01 -17.16 -43.55
CA ILE A 151 8.89 -16.37 -44.76
C ILE A 151 10.03 -15.35 -44.79
N SER A 152 10.67 -15.21 -45.95
CA SER A 152 11.63 -14.13 -46.15
C SER A 152 10.91 -12.82 -46.42
N TRP A 153 11.57 -11.69 -46.17
CA TRP A 153 11.05 -10.36 -46.51
C TRP A 153 10.70 -10.27 -48.02
N ALA A 154 11.45 -10.94 -48.89
CA ALA A 154 11.13 -10.98 -50.32
C ALA A 154 9.76 -11.66 -50.57
N GLN A 155 9.49 -12.79 -49.92
CA GLN A 155 8.23 -13.53 -50.04
C GLN A 155 7.03 -12.76 -49.46
N PHE A 156 7.24 -12.03 -48.36
CA PHE A 156 6.19 -11.21 -47.75
C PHE A 156 5.75 -10.04 -48.64
N LYS A 157 6.66 -9.43 -49.42
CA LYS A 157 6.32 -8.33 -50.34
C LYS A 157 5.50 -8.78 -51.54
N ILE A 158 5.82 -9.96 -52.09
CA ILE A 158 5.17 -10.50 -53.28
C ILE A 158 3.68 -10.79 -53.01
N GLY A 159 3.34 -11.26 -51.79
CA GLY A 159 1.96 -11.56 -51.41
C GLY A 159 1.04 -10.35 -51.17
N ARG A 160 1.51 -9.11 -51.46
CA ARG A 160 0.80 -7.87 -51.11
C ARG A 160 0.39 -7.02 -52.32
N GLU A 161 0.66 -7.44 -53.55
CA GLU A 161 0.17 -6.74 -54.74
C GLU A 161 -1.31 -7.07 -54.99
N PRO A 162 -2.22 -6.08 -54.98
CA PRO A 162 -3.59 -6.30 -55.40
C PRO A 162 -3.60 -6.49 -56.93
N THR A 163 -3.98 -7.66 -57.39
CA THR A 163 -4.28 -7.89 -58.81
C THR A 163 -5.54 -7.11 -59.18
N PHE A 164 -5.38 -5.87 -59.64
CA PHE A 164 -6.43 -5.17 -60.40
C PHE A 164 -6.27 -5.53 -61.87
N THR A 165 -7.24 -6.25 -62.41
CA THR A 165 -7.40 -6.52 -63.84
C THR A 165 -8.49 -5.58 -64.37
N ILE A 166 -8.17 -4.79 -65.41
CA ILE A 166 -9.17 -4.21 -66.33
C ILE A 166 -9.23 -5.10 -67.55
#